data_AF-A0A1D1XHC8-F1
#
_entry.id   AF-A0A1D1XHC8-F1
#
_cell.length_a   1.000
_cell.length_b   1.000
_cell.length_c   1.000
_cell.angle_alpha   90.00
_cell.angle_beta   90.00
_cell.angle_gamma   90.00
#
_symmetry.space_group_name_H-M   'P 1'
#
loop_
_entity.id
_entity.type
_entity.pdbx_description
1 polymer ?
#
loop_
_entity_poly.entity_id
_entity_poly.type
_entity_poly.pdbx_seq_one_letter_code
_entity_poly.pdbx_strand_id
1 'polypeptide(L)'
;MTLFVRWHIFTQVWGDYFIRSVAPLDMNRHACMQQRVEKLKEEVRQMFVRNALDHHLEEDLNLVDTLQRLGLAYHFEKEINEALAHIHDARLDSEDLYVVSLRFRLLRQKGYNIPSGN
;
A
#
# COMPACT_ATOMS: atom_id res chain seq x y z
N MET A 1 29.33 25.69 -46.25
CA MET A 1 28.51 26.74 -45.64
C MET A 1 27.38 26.09 -44.86
N THR A 2 27.34 26.40 -43.56
CA THR A 2 26.21 26.29 -42.60
C THR A 2 25.41 24.99 -42.54
N LEU A 3 25.83 24.17 -41.58
CA LEU A 3 24.99 23.25 -40.81
C LEU A 3 23.94 24.05 -40.02
N PHE A 4 22.67 23.65 -40.09
CA PHE A 4 21.68 24.03 -39.06
C PHE A 4 20.68 22.88 -38.86
N VAL A 5 21.11 21.87 -38.11
CA VAL A 5 20.20 20.85 -37.58
C VAL A 5 19.44 21.51 -36.44
N ARG A 6 18.23 21.95 -36.76
CA ARG A 6 17.27 22.53 -35.82
C ARG A 6 16.86 21.45 -34.83
N TRP A 7 17.51 21.46 -33.66
CA TRP A 7 17.08 20.70 -32.49
C TRP A 7 15.63 21.09 -32.16
N HIS A 8 14.67 20.25 -32.54
CA HIS A 8 13.30 20.31 -32.02
C HIS A 8 13.33 19.72 -30.62
N ILE A 9 13.64 20.56 -29.64
CA ILE A 9 13.35 20.24 -28.25
C ILE A 9 11.83 20.22 -28.16
N PHE A 10 11.25 19.04 -27.93
CA PHE A 10 9.83 18.89 -27.61
C PHE A 10 9.46 19.88 -26.51
N THR A 11 8.44 20.70 -26.73
CA THR A 11 7.85 21.51 -25.67
C THR A 11 7.38 20.55 -24.56
N GLN A 12 8.01 20.60 -23.38
CA GLN A 12 7.61 19.77 -22.26
C GLN A 12 6.13 20.01 -21.96
N VAL A 13 5.33 18.93 -21.93
CA VAL A 13 3.87 18.96 -21.64
C VAL A 13 3.55 19.73 -20.36
N TRP A 14 4.49 19.75 -19.42
CA TRP A 14 4.33 20.35 -18.10
C TRP A 14 4.82 21.79 -18.00
N GLY A 15 5.57 22.29 -18.99
CA GLY A 15 6.16 23.64 -18.95
C GLY A 15 6.78 23.95 -17.59
N ASP A 16 6.33 25.04 -16.97
CA ASP A 16 6.69 25.43 -15.61
C ASP A 16 5.54 25.23 -14.60
N TYR A 17 4.52 24.44 -14.92
CA TYR A 17 3.33 24.21 -14.10
C TYR A 17 3.66 23.74 -12.68
N PHE A 18 4.59 22.79 -12.54
CA PHE A 18 5.04 22.31 -11.22
C PHE A 18 6.05 23.25 -10.53
N ILE A 19 6.65 24.18 -11.29
CA ILE A 19 7.62 25.16 -10.79
C ILE A 19 6.89 26.38 -10.22
N ARG A 20 5.77 26.77 -10.84
CA ARG A 20 4.89 27.82 -10.34
C ARG A 20 4.10 27.28 -9.15
N SER A 21 4.46 27.74 -7.96
CA SER A 21 3.86 27.28 -6.71
C SER A 21 2.34 27.41 -6.72
N VAL A 22 1.66 26.30 -6.42
CA VAL A 22 0.23 26.27 -6.10
C VAL A 22 -0.01 27.20 -4.89
N ALA A 23 -1.08 28.00 -4.96
CA ALA A 23 -1.45 28.93 -3.90
C ALA A 23 -1.41 28.26 -2.50
N PRO A 24 -1.03 28.99 -1.43
CA PRO A 24 -0.93 28.40 -0.10
C PRO A 24 -2.24 27.73 0.29
N LEU A 25 -2.14 26.44 0.62
CA LEU A 25 -3.24 25.64 1.14
C LEU A 25 -3.84 26.35 2.36
N ASP A 26 -5.17 26.41 2.42
CA ASP A 26 -5.91 26.86 3.60
C ASP A 26 -5.42 26.07 4.83
N MET A 27 -4.68 26.75 5.71
CA MET A 27 -3.96 26.15 6.83
C MET A 27 -4.91 25.41 7.80
N ASN A 28 -6.15 25.92 7.95
CA ASN A 28 -7.17 25.27 8.77
C ASN A 28 -7.68 23.98 8.12
N ARG A 29 -7.91 23.98 6.80
CA ARG A 29 -8.26 22.74 6.08
C ARG A 29 -7.14 21.73 6.16
N HIS A 30 -5.89 22.16 6.04
CA HIS A 30 -4.74 21.29 6.16
C HIS A 30 -4.65 20.62 7.54
N ALA A 31 -4.78 21.39 8.63
CA ALA A 31 -4.78 20.85 9.99
C ALA A 31 -5.91 19.85 10.23
N CYS A 32 -7.14 20.16 9.78
CA CYS A 32 -8.28 19.24 9.89
C CYS A 32 -8.06 17.93 9.12
N MET A 33 -7.51 18.01 7.89
CA MET A 33 -7.16 16.83 7.11
C MET A 33 -6.08 15.99 7.79
N GLN A 34 -5.05 16.61 8.36
CA GLN A 34 -4.01 15.89 9.11
C GLN A 34 -4.57 15.15 10.32
N GLN A 35 -5.44 15.80 11.12
CA GLN A 35 -6.08 15.14 12.25
C GLN A 35 -6.93 13.94 11.82
N ARG A 36 -7.66 14.07 10.70
CA ARG A 36 -8.43 12.97 10.13
C ARG A 36 -7.53 11.82 9.66
N VAL A 37 -6.39 12.11 9.05
CA VAL A 37 -5.41 11.09 8.63
C VAL A 37 -4.91 10.30 9.83
N GLU A 38 -4.51 10.96 10.92
CA GLU A 38 -4.03 10.27 12.11
C GLU A 38 -5.12 9.41 12.77
N LYS A 39 -6.35 9.91 12.82
CA LYS A 39 -7.50 9.11 13.30
C LYS A 39 -7.72 7.86 12.45
N LEU A 40 -7.72 7.99 11.12
CA LEU A 40 -7.93 6.86 10.22
C LEU A 40 -6.78 5.85 10.27
N LYS A 41 -5.53 6.30 10.42
CA LYS A 41 -4.40 5.40 10.65
C LYS A 41 -4.63 4.55 11.90
N GLU A 42 -5.09 5.17 12.99
CA GLU A 42 -5.34 4.44 14.22
C GLU A 42 -6.50 3.45 14.09
N GLU A 43 -7.57 3.81 13.38
CA GLU A 43 -8.66 2.87 13.07
C GLU A 43 -8.14 1.64 12.31
N VAL A 44 -7.26 1.82 11.33
CA VAL A 44 -6.63 0.70 10.60
C VAL A 44 -5.74 -0.15 11.51
N ARG A 45 -4.96 0.45 12.42
CA ARG A 45 -4.18 -0.33 13.40
C ARG A 45 -5.07 -1.17 14.30
N GLN A 46 -6.20 -0.62 14.73
CA GLN A 46 -7.18 -1.35 15.53
C GLN A 46 -7.81 -2.51 14.75
N MET A 47 -7.96 -2.41 13.44
CA MET A 47 -8.42 -3.55 12.62
C MET A 47 -7.43 -4.72 12.70
N PHE A 48 -6.12 -4.48 12.57
CA PHE A 48 -5.11 -5.53 12.77
C PHE A 48 -5.17 -6.15 14.17
N VAL A 49 -5.31 -5.33 15.22
CA VAL A 49 -5.42 -5.82 16.60
C VAL A 49 -6.66 -6.71 16.78
N ARG A 50 -7.82 -6.29 16.24
CA ARG A 50 -9.05 -7.08 16.32
C ARG A 50 -8.92 -8.40 15.57
N ASN A 51 -8.39 -8.36 14.35
CA ASN A 51 -8.20 -9.57 13.56
C ASN A 51 -7.26 -10.58 14.23
N ALA A 52 -6.19 -10.09 14.87
CA ALA A 52 -5.26 -10.92 15.63
C ALA A 52 -5.93 -11.59 16.85
N LEU A 53 -6.82 -10.89 17.56
CA LEU A 53 -7.55 -11.44 18.72
C LEU A 53 -8.59 -12.48 18.31
N ASP A 54 -9.28 -12.26 17.19
CA ASP A 54 -10.36 -13.11 16.72
C ASP A 54 -9.87 -14.23 15.77
N HIS A 55 -8.56 -14.32 15.52
CA HIS A 55 -7.93 -15.24 14.56
C HIS A 55 -8.48 -15.14 13.11
N HIS A 56 -8.85 -13.93 12.71
CA HIS A 56 -9.43 -13.57 11.41
C HIS A 56 -8.34 -13.37 10.33
N LEU A 57 -7.69 -14.47 9.96
CA LEU A 57 -6.55 -14.49 9.03
C LEU A 57 -6.92 -14.07 7.60
N GLU A 58 -8.14 -14.37 7.15
CA GLU A 58 -8.60 -13.98 5.81
C GLU A 58 -8.86 -12.47 5.72
N GLU A 59 -9.37 -11.87 6.79
CA GLU A 59 -9.54 -10.44 6.94
C GLU A 59 -8.18 -9.71 6.92
N ASP A 60 -7.16 -10.26 7.58
CA ASP A 60 -5.80 -9.72 7.51
C ASP A 60 -5.22 -9.78 6.10
N LEU A 61 -5.39 -10.90 5.38
CA LEU A 61 -4.97 -11.00 3.97
C LEU A 61 -5.60 -9.90 3.10
N ASN A 62 -6.91 -9.69 3.25
CA ASN A 62 -7.66 -8.67 2.52
C ASN A 62 -7.24 -7.24 2.91
N LEU A 63 -7.02 -6.99 4.19
CA LEU A 63 -6.58 -5.69 4.70
C LEU A 63 -5.20 -5.34 4.16
N VAL A 64 -4.25 -6.29 4.22
CA VAL A 64 -2.90 -6.12 3.68
C VAL A 64 -2.95 -5.82 2.18
N ASP A 65 -3.73 -6.58 1.40
CA ASP A 65 -3.84 -6.36 -0.05
C ASP A 65 -4.41 -4.97 -0.37
N THR A 66 -5.44 -4.58 0.36
CA THR A 66 -6.09 -3.27 0.20
C THR A 66 -5.11 -2.14 0.48
N LEU A 67 -4.36 -2.20 1.57
CA LEU A 67 -3.36 -1.19 1.92
C LEU A 67 -2.24 -1.09 0.89
N GLN A 68 -1.78 -2.22 0.34
CA GLN A 68 -0.77 -2.24 -0.71
C GLN A 68 -1.29 -1.62 -2.01
N ARG A 69 -2.51 -1.96 -2.43
CA ARG A 69 -3.13 -1.41 -3.66
C ARG A 69 -3.44 0.08 -3.57
N LEU A 70 -3.75 0.57 -2.38
CA LEU A 70 -3.95 2.00 -2.12
C LEU A 70 -2.63 2.78 -2.00
N GLY A 71 -1.47 2.11 -2.00
CA GLY A 71 -0.18 2.76 -1.77
C GLY A 71 0.00 3.26 -0.34
N LEU A 72 -0.74 2.71 0.63
CA LEU A 72 -0.73 3.12 2.03
C LEU A 72 0.04 2.16 2.95
N ALA A 73 0.51 1.03 2.42
CA ALA A 73 1.21 0.00 3.19
C ALA A 73 2.43 0.52 3.98
N TYR A 74 3.10 1.56 3.50
CA TYR A 74 4.27 2.17 4.18
C TYR A 74 3.94 2.78 5.55
N HIS A 75 2.67 3.06 5.85
CA HIS A 75 2.25 3.53 7.17
C HIS A 75 2.08 2.41 8.20
N PHE A 76 2.06 1.16 7.76
CA PHE A 76 1.68 -0.01 8.55
C PHE A 76 2.66 -1.18 8.38
N GLU A 77 3.93 -0.87 8.08
CA GLU A 77 4.93 -1.92 7.76
C GLU A 77 5.08 -2.94 8.89
N LYS A 78 5.04 -2.48 10.14
CA LYS A 78 5.14 -3.35 11.32
C LYS A 78 3.95 -4.29 11.40
N GLU A 79 2.75 -3.74 11.38
CA GLU A 79 1.49 -4.48 11.49
C GLU A 79 1.33 -5.49 10.34
N ILE A 80 1.68 -5.08 9.11
CA ILE A 80 1.67 -5.96 7.93
C ILE A 80 2.68 -7.10 8.08
N ASN A 81 3.89 -6.83 8.58
CA ASN A 81 4.90 -7.87 8.74
C ASN A 81 4.49 -8.87 9.84
N GLU A 82 3.93 -8.39 10.95
CA GLU A 82 3.41 -9.23 12.03
C GLU A 82 2.23 -10.10 11.55
N ALA A 83 1.26 -9.52 10.83
CA ALA A 83 0.15 -10.25 10.26
C ALA A 83 0.61 -11.34 9.26
N LEU A 84 1.55 -11.01 8.36
CA LEU A 84 2.06 -11.97 7.38
C LEU A 84 2.90 -13.08 8.01
N ALA A 85 3.63 -12.80 9.10
CA ALA A 85 4.31 -13.85 9.86
C ALA A 85 3.31 -14.82 10.48
N HIS A 86 2.23 -14.30 11.08
CA HIS A 86 1.17 -15.12 11.66
C HIS A 86 0.44 -15.95 10.57
N ILE A 87 0.12 -15.35 9.42
CA ILE A 87 -0.47 -16.04 8.24
C ILE A 87 0.46 -17.12 7.67
N HIS A 88 1.78 -16.91 7.71
CA HIS A 88 2.76 -17.89 7.26
C HIS A 88 2.76 -19.13 8.16
N ASP A 89 2.82 -18.90 9.48
CA ASP A 89 2.91 -19.97 10.48
C ASP A 89 1.56 -20.67 10.69
N ALA A 90 0.45 -19.98 10.43
CA ALA A 90 -0.88 -20.55 10.48
C ALA A 90 -1.11 -21.53 9.32
N ARG A 91 -1.73 -22.66 9.65
CA ARG A 91 -2.23 -23.62 8.68
C ARG A 91 -3.58 -23.15 8.15
N LEU A 92 -3.53 -22.29 7.13
CA LEU A 92 -4.71 -21.87 6.37
C LEU A 92 -5.10 -22.94 5.36
N ASP A 93 -5.87 -23.94 5.83
CA ASP A 93 -6.49 -24.97 4.99
C ASP A 93 -7.82 -24.43 4.43
N SER A 94 -7.74 -23.38 3.60
CA SER A 94 -8.89 -22.86 2.85
C SER A 94 -8.93 -23.49 1.46
N GLU A 95 -10.10 -23.98 1.03
CA GLU A 95 -10.33 -24.46 -0.34
C GLU A 95 -10.67 -23.31 -1.31
N ASP A 96 -10.81 -22.08 -0.80
CA ASP A 96 -11.09 -20.92 -1.63
C ASP A 96 -9.85 -20.49 -2.42
N LEU A 97 -9.93 -20.60 -3.75
CA LEU A 97 -8.88 -20.20 -4.68
C LEU A 97 -8.45 -18.74 -4.48
N TYR A 98 -9.39 -17.84 -4.16
CA TYR A 98 -9.08 -16.44 -3.88
C TYR A 98 -8.16 -16.33 -2.67
N VAL A 99 -8.53 -16.96 -1.55
CA VAL A 99 -7.75 -16.92 -0.30
C VAL A 99 -6.39 -17.56 -0.49
N VAL A 100 -6.33 -18.74 -1.12
CA VAL A 100 -5.07 -19.47 -1.37
C VAL A 100 -4.13 -18.67 -2.27
N SER A 101 -4.64 -18.12 -3.38
CA SER A 101 -3.83 -17.34 -4.32
C SER A 101 -3.37 -16.02 -3.72
N LEU A 102 -4.20 -15.36 -2.91
CA LEU A 102 -3.86 -14.14 -2.22
C LEU A 102 -2.77 -14.36 -1.18
N ARG A 103 -2.93 -15.38 -0.32
CA ARG A 103 -1.92 -15.80 0.64
C ARG A 103 -0.59 -16.09 -0.06
N PHE A 104 -0.65 -16.85 -1.16
CA PHE A 104 0.55 -17.20 -1.90
C PHE A 104 1.30 -15.96 -2.40
N ARG A 105 0.58 -15.05 -3.06
CA ARG A 105 1.17 -13.82 -3.60
C ARG A 105 1.78 -12.94 -2.51
N LEU A 106 1.04 -12.66 -1.43
CA LEU A 106 1.49 -11.73 -0.39
C LEU A 106 2.73 -12.24 0.36
N LEU A 107 2.77 -13.53 0.69
CA LEU A 107 3.91 -14.14 1.36
C LEU A 107 5.16 -14.13 0.46
N ARG A 108 5.02 -14.48 -0.83
CA ARG A 108 6.14 -14.43 -1.79
C ARG A 108 6.65 -13.00 -1.99
N GLN A 109 5.76 -12.00 -2.05
CA GLN A 109 6.14 -10.59 -2.16
C GLN A 109 6.96 -10.10 -0.95
N LYS A 110 6.77 -10.70 0.23
CA LYS A 110 7.58 -10.43 1.43
C LYS A 110 8.81 -11.33 1.58
N GLY A 111 9.06 -12.23 0.62
CA GLY A 111 10.24 -13.09 0.61
C GLY A 111 10.10 -14.40 1.39
N TYR A 112 8.89 -14.76 1.84
CA TYR A 112 8.65 -16.08 2.42
C TYR A 112 8.76 -17.18 1.36
N ASN A 113 9.46 -18.27 1.69
CA ASN A 113 9.57 -19.42 0.80
C ASN A 113 8.40 -20.38 1.01
N ILE A 114 7.33 -20.17 0.24
CA ILE A 114 6.16 -21.04 0.24
C ILE A 114 6.13 -21.93 -1.01
N PRO A 115 5.80 -23.22 -0.90
CA PRO A 115 5.69 -24.11 -2.05
C PRO A 115 4.50 -23.73 -2.93
N SER A 116 4.58 -24.05 -4.22
CA SER A 116 3.50 -23.81 -5.20
C SER A 116 2.48 -24.96 -5.31
N GLY A 117 2.66 -26.04 -4.54
CA GLY A 117 1.80 -27.22 -4.49
C GLY A 117 2.27 -28.23 -3.43
N ASN A 118 1.37 -29.13 -3.03
CA ASN A 118 1.71 -30.38 -2.34
C ASN A 118 2.24 -31.42 -3.32
#